data_AF-A0A961K7E6-F1
#
_entry.id   AF-A0A961K7E6-F1
#
_cell.length_a   1.000
_cell.length_b   1.000
_cell.length_c   1.000
_cell.angle_alpha   90.00
_cell.angle_beta   90.00
_cell.angle_gamma   90.00
#
_symmetry.space_group_name_H-M   'P 1'
#
loop_
_entity.id
_entity.type
_entity.pdbx_description
1 polymer ?
#
loop_
_entity_poly.entity_id
_entity_poly.type
_entity_poly.pdbx_seq_one_letter_code
_entity_poly.pdbx_strand_id
1 'polypeptide(L)'
;LIETPDGERLTRAGHFSTNAAGEMVTPDGHRLLDIGGAPVFVPAEAGQVSIARDGTVSADGQPLGQIGLMRPEDPAQLSRSTGVLHAADGPLVPVTDAAVMQGFLEDSNVNPISEMARMIQVQRAYESGQKFLDREDERIRNVVQTLSR
;
A
#
# COMPACT_ATOMS: atom_id res chain seq x y z
N LEU A 1 -9.79 -7.35 -2.26
CA LEU A 1 -8.83 -8.47 -2.12
C LEU A 1 -8.25 -8.74 -3.50
N ILE A 2 -6.96 -9.06 -3.63
CA ILE A 2 -6.31 -9.25 -4.93
C ILE A 2 -5.60 -10.60 -4.97
N GLU A 3 -5.75 -11.34 -6.06
CA GLU A 3 -4.98 -12.56 -6.34
C GLU A 3 -3.66 -12.19 -7.02
N THR A 4 -2.55 -12.53 -6.38
CA THR A 4 -1.20 -12.46 -6.96
C THR A 4 -0.58 -13.86 -7.05
N PRO A 5 0.51 -14.05 -7.82
CA PRO A 5 1.22 -15.32 -7.87
C PRO A 5 1.71 -15.82 -6.50
N ASP A 6 1.94 -14.89 -5.57
CA ASP A 6 2.41 -15.17 -4.20
C ASP A 6 1.25 -15.34 -3.20
N GLY A 7 0.01 -15.48 -3.69
CA GLY A 7 -1.22 -15.61 -2.91
C GLY A 7 -2.02 -14.30 -2.80
N GLU A 8 -3.03 -14.32 -1.93
CA GLU A 8 -3.91 -13.16 -1.76
C GLU A 8 -3.18 -11.97 -1.12
N ARG A 9 -3.49 -10.76 -1.59
CA ARG A 9 -2.97 -9.50 -1.08
C ARG A 9 -4.08 -8.48 -0.88
N LEU A 10 -3.87 -7.59 0.08
CA LEU A 10 -4.72 -6.45 0.34
C LEU A 10 -4.13 -5.19 -0.30
N THR A 11 -5.00 -4.32 -0.81
CA THR A 11 -4.60 -2.98 -1.25
C THR A 11 -5.73 -1.99 -1.05
N ARG A 12 -5.35 -0.72 -0.96
CA ARG A 12 -6.26 0.44 -1.05
C ARG A 12 -6.22 1.11 -2.42
N ALA A 13 -5.39 0.62 -3.34
CA ALA A 13 -5.37 1.11 -4.71
C ALA A 13 -6.68 0.80 -5.43
N GLY A 14 -7.38 1.84 -5.87
CA GLY A 14 -8.69 1.74 -6.53
C GLY A 14 -8.66 1.78 -8.06
N HIS A 15 -7.48 1.75 -8.68
CA HIS A 15 -7.33 1.88 -10.13
C HIS A 15 -7.35 0.49 -10.78
N PHE A 16 -8.51 0.09 -11.29
CA PHE A 16 -8.71 -1.21 -11.94
C PHE A 16 -9.10 -1.02 -13.41
N SER A 17 -8.80 -2.02 -14.22
CA SER A 17 -9.19 -2.11 -15.63
C SER A 17 -9.66 -3.52 -15.95
N THR A 18 -10.43 -3.70 -17.01
CA THR A 18 -10.82 -5.03 -17.48
C THR A 18 -9.78 -5.58 -18.45
N ASN A 19 -9.37 -6.83 -18.26
CA ASN A 19 -8.46 -7.52 -19.20
C ASN A 19 -9.24 -8.13 -20.38
N ALA A 20 -8.52 -8.74 -21.33
CA ALA A 20 -9.14 -9.38 -22.50
C ALA A 20 -10.05 -10.57 -22.16
N ALA A 21 -9.88 -11.16 -20.97
CA ALA A 21 -10.75 -12.22 -20.45
C ALA A 21 -11.96 -11.66 -19.70
N GLY A 22 -12.16 -10.35 -19.63
CA GLY A 22 -13.26 -9.71 -18.89
C GLY A 22 -13.03 -9.63 -17.37
N GLU A 23 -11.87 -10.05 -16.85
CA GLU A 23 -11.59 -9.98 -15.41
C GLU A 23 -11.15 -8.56 -15.04
N MET A 24 -11.60 -8.06 -13.90
CA MET A 24 -11.07 -6.82 -13.32
C MET A 24 -9.67 -7.06 -12.76
N VAL A 25 -8.70 -6.30 -13.24
CA VAL A 25 -7.29 -6.41 -12.88
C VAL A 25 -6.67 -5.06 -12.50
N THR A 26 -5.62 -5.09 -11.69
CA THR A 26 -4.72 -3.95 -11.49
C THR A 26 -3.88 -3.70 -12.76
N PRO A 27 -3.14 -2.58 -12.87
CA PRO A 27 -2.21 -2.36 -13.99
C PRO A 27 -1.11 -3.41 -14.07
N ASP A 28 -0.76 -4.02 -12.94
CA ASP A 28 0.20 -5.13 -12.86
C ASP A 28 -0.41 -6.47 -13.31
N GLY A 29 -1.70 -6.50 -13.66
CA GLY A 29 -2.40 -7.69 -14.13
C GLY A 29 -2.93 -8.60 -13.01
N HIS A 30 -2.85 -8.17 -11.75
CA HIS A 30 -3.38 -8.94 -10.62
C HIS A 30 -4.90 -8.85 -10.54
N ARG A 31 -5.59 -9.97 -10.30
CA ARG A 31 -7.05 -10.04 -10.36
C ARG A 31 -7.71 -9.53 -9.09
N LEU A 32 -8.77 -8.75 -9.25
CA LEU A 32 -9.64 -8.34 -8.14
C LEU A 32 -10.57 -9.50 -7.78
N LEU A 33 -10.60 -9.86 -6.50
CA LEU A 33 -11.46 -10.92 -5.98
C LEU A 33 -12.75 -10.36 -5.35
N ASP A 34 -13.83 -11.11 -5.49
CA ASP A 34 -15.11 -10.90 -4.84
C ASP A 34 -15.09 -11.36 -3.37
N ILE A 35 -16.22 -11.23 -2.68
CA ILE A 35 -16.35 -11.67 -1.28
C ILE A 35 -16.20 -13.20 -1.10
N GLY A 36 -16.43 -14.00 -2.15
CA GLY A 36 -16.27 -15.45 -2.16
C GLY A 36 -14.86 -15.92 -2.55
N GLY A 37 -13.96 -15.00 -2.89
CA GLY A 37 -12.60 -15.32 -3.35
C GLY A 37 -12.50 -15.65 -4.84
N ALA A 38 -13.56 -15.43 -5.63
CA ALA A 38 -13.54 -15.60 -7.08
C ALA A 38 -13.18 -14.29 -7.80
N PRO A 39 -12.54 -14.33 -8.98
CA PRO A 39 -12.28 -13.12 -9.75
C PRO A 39 -13.56 -12.39 -10.15
N VAL A 40 -13.55 -11.06 -10.04
CA VAL A 40 -14.65 -10.22 -10.51
C VAL A 40 -14.62 -10.14 -12.03
N PHE A 41 -15.65 -10.66 -12.68
CA PHE A 41 -15.79 -10.68 -14.13
C PHE A 41 -16.78 -9.63 -14.62
N VAL A 42 -16.43 -8.92 -15.69
CA VAL A 42 -17.22 -7.95 -16.42
C VAL A 42 -17.31 -8.41 -17.88
N PRO A 43 -18.52 -8.64 -18.42
CA PRO A 43 -18.70 -9.03 -19.82
C PRO A 43 -18.07 -8.00 -20.79
N ALA A 44 -17.39 -8.48 -21.83
CA ALA A 44 -16.75 -7.61 -22.82
C ALA A 44 -17.75 -6.75 -23.62
N GLU A 45 -19.01 -7.19 -23.69
CA GLU A 45 -20.11 -6.47 -24.35
C GLU A 45 -20.80 -5.45 -23.44
N ALA A 46 -20.42 -5.38 -22.16
CA ALA A 46 -21.04 -4.49 -21.19
C ALA A 46 -20.81 -3.02 -21.59
N GLY A 47 -21.90 -2.25 -21.70
CA GLY A 47 -21.83 -0.85 -22.06
C GLY A 47 -21.42 0.03 -20.87
N GLN A 48 -22.10 -0.15 -19.73
CA GLN A 48 -21.87 0.61 -18.52
C GLN A 48 -21.58 -0.29 -17.32
N VAL A 49 -20.43 -0.07 -16.68
CA VAL A 49 -20.08 -0.69 -15.41
C VAL A 49 -20.29 0.31 -14.27
N SER A 50 -21.09 -0.07 -13.28
CA SER A 50 -21.31 0.71 -12.07
C SER A 50 -20.91 -0.07 -10.82
N ILE A 51 -20.40 0.65 -9.82
CA ILE A 51 -20.03 0.07 -8.53
C ILE A 51 -20.80 0.83 -7.45
N ALA A 52 -21.69 0.10 -6.76
CA ALA A 52 -22.48 0.65 -5.66
C ALA A 52 -21.63 0.85 -4.40
N ARG A 53 -22.18 1.60 -3.43
CA ARG A 53 -21.46 1.95 -2.18
C ARG A 53 -21.08 0.75 -1.33
N ASP A 54 -21.85 -0.33 -1.41
CA ASP A 54 -21.57 -1.59 -0.73
C ASP A 54 -20.52 -2.45 -1.47
N GLY A 55 -19.99 -1.97 -2.61
CA GLY A 55 -19.06 -2.69 -3.44
C GLY A 55 -19.70 -3.64 -4.46
N THR A 56 -21.04 -3.62 -4.61
CA THR A 56 -21.72 -4.40 -5.66
C THR A 56 -21.33 -3.85 -7.03
N VAL A 57 -20.77 -4.72 -7.87
CA VAL A 57 -20.41 -4.44 -9.26
C VAL A 57 -21.57 -4.86 -10.15
N SER A 58 -22.01 -3.96 -11.02
CA SER A 58 -23.09 -4.21 -11.97
C SER A 58 -22.68 -3.82 -13.39
N ALA A 59 -23.09 -4.61 -14.37
CA ALA A 59 -22.99 -4.27 -15.79
C ALA A 59 -24.40 -4.09 -16.36
N ASP A 60 -24.65 -2.94 -16.98
CA ASP A 60 -25.95 -2.61 -17.61
C ASP A 60 -27.15 -2.83 -16.67
N GLY A 61 -26.94 -2.58 -15.37
CA GLY A 61 -27.94 -2.74 -14.31
C GLY A 61 -28.10 -4.15 -13.74
N GLN A 62 -27.39 -5.15 -14.28
CA GLN A 62 -27.36 -6.51 -13.72
C GLN A 62 -26.20 -6.68 -12.73
N PRO A 63 -26.45 -7.15 -11.49
CA PRO A 63 -25.40 -7.39 -10.52
C PRO A 63 -24.54 -8.58 -10.95
N LEU A 64 -23.22 -8.36 -10.98
CA LEU A 64 -22.21 -9.36 -11.35
C LEU A 64 -21.58 -10.02 -10.13
N GLY A 65 -21.40 -9.25 -9.04
CA GLY A 65 -20.77 -9.70 -7.81
C GLY A 65 -20.52 -8.54 -6.86
N GLN A 66 -19.88 -8.83 -5.73
CA GLN A 66 -19.52 -7.81 -4.73
C GLN A 66 -18.03 -7.87 -4.44
N ILE A 67 -17.34 -6.72 -4.52
CA ILE A 67 -15.89 -6.63 -4.27
C ILE A 67 -15.57 -7.18 -2.88
N GLY A 68 -14.55 -8.04 -2.79
CA GLY A 68 -14.07 -8.61 -1.53
C GLY A 68 -13.34 -7.56 -0.68
N LEU A 69 -14.11 -6.72 0.02
CA LEU A 69 -13.60 -5.78 1.02
C LEU A 69 -13.27 -6.54 2.30
N MET A 70 -11.98 -6.74 2.52
CA MET A 70 -11.45 -7.53 3.63
C MET A 70 -10.46 -6.71 4.45
N ARG A 71 -10.37 -7.02 5.74
CA ARG A 71 -9.32 -6.53 6.65
C ARG A 71 -8.76 -7.68 7.48
N PRO A 72 -7.50 -7.62 7.92
CA PRO A 72 -7.03 -8.56 8.93
C PRO A 72 -7.82 -8.36 10.24
N GLU A 73 -8.05 -9.43 10.97
CA GLU A 73 -8.65 -9.36 12.31
C GLU A 73 -7.78 -8.54 13.27
N ASP A 74 -6.45 -8.74 13.22
CA ASP A 74 -5.45 -7.93 13.92
C ASP A 74 -4.66 -7.04 12.92
N PRO A 75 -4.78 -5.70 13.00
CA PRO A 75 -4.00 -4.79 12.17
C PRO A 75 -2.48 -4.95 12.28
N ALA A 76 -1.97 -5.47 13.40
CA ALA A 76 -0.53 -5.69 13.58
C ALA A 76 0.01 -6.83 12.70
N GLN A 77 -0.87 -7.68 12.17
CA GLN A 77 -0.52 -8.77 11.24
C GLN A 77 -0.44 -8.30 9.79
N LEU A 78 -0.67 -7.00 9.53
CA LEU A 78 -0.54 -6.44 8.19
C LEU A 78 0.93 -6.07 7.92
N SER A 79 1.53 -6.71 6.93
CA SER A 79 2.89 -6.41 6.47
C SER A 79 2.88 -5.86 5.06
N ARG A 80 3.83 -4.96 4.75
CA ARG A 80 3.98 -4.46 3.38
C ARG A 80 4.58 -5.54 2.49
N SER A 81 3.96 -5.72 1.33
CA SER A 81 4.47 -6.51 0.22
C SER A 81 5.01 -5.55 -0.86
N THR A 82 5.20 -6.05 -2.08
CA THR A 82 5.62 -5.25 -3.23
C THR A 82 4.65 -4.10 -3.53
N GLY A 83 5.19 -2.89 -3.75
CA GLY A 83 4.43 -1.71 -4.15
C GLY A 83 3.41 -1.27 -3.10
N VAL A 84 2.13 -1.20 -3.49
CA VAL A 84 1.00 -0.80 -2.63
C VAL A 84 0.22 -2.00 -2.07
N LEU A 85 0.79 -3.20 -2.21
CA LEU A 85 0.20 -4.44 -1.73
C LEU A 85 0.62 -4.71 -0.28
N HIS A 86 -0.26 -5.36 0.46
CA HIS A 86 -0.03 -5.78 1.83
C HIS A 86 -0.37 -7.26 1.96
N ALA A 87 0.44 -8.00 2.69
CA ALA A 87 0.15 -9.34 3.14
C ALA A 87 -0.45 -9.29 4.56
N ALA A 88 -1.21 -10.31 4.92
CA ALA A 88 -1.76 -10.45 6.26
C ALA A 88 -1.40 -11.84 6.80
N ASP A 89 -0.71 -11.88 7.94
CA ASP A 89 -0.30 -13.12 8.62
C ASP A 89 -1.37 -13.58 9.62
N GLY A 90 -2.60 -13.75 9.14
CA GLY A 90 -3.75 -14.14 9.96
C GLY A 90 -5.09 -14.12 9.21
N PRO A 91 -6.21 -14.40 9.92
CA PRO A 91 -7.51 -14.47 9.28
C PRO A 91 -7.97 -13.10 8.78
N LEU A 92 -8.58 -13.10 7.61
CA LEU A 92 -9.26 -11.94 7.04
C LEU A 92 -10.75 -11.98 7.41
N VAL A 93 -11.29 -10.82 7.76
CA VAL A 93 -12.71 -10.63 8.03
C VAL A 93 -13.30 -9.62 7.03
N PRO A 94 -14.54 -9.84 6.56
CA PRO A 94 -15.23 -8.88 5.71
C PRO A 94 -15.42 -7.53 6.40
N VAL A 95 -15.32 -6.45 5.63
CA VAL A 95 -15.59 -5.08 6.08
C VAL A 95 -17.04 -4.74 5.77
N THR A 96 -17.82 -4.40 6.78
CA THR A 96 -19.26 -4.11 6.66
C THR A 96 -19.61 -2.63 6.84
N ASP A 97 -18.67 -1.83 7.35
CA ASP A 97 -18.81 -0.42 7.71
C ASP A 97 -18.06 0.53 6.76
N ALA A 98 -17.60 0.02 5.61
CA ALA A 98 -16.95 0.81 4.58
C ALA A 98 -17.88 1.11 3.39
N ALA A 99 -17.61 2.23 2.72
CA ALA A 99 -18.29 2.61 1.49
C ALA A 99 -17.28 2.71 0.34
N VAL A 100 -17.62 2.10 -0.79
CA VAL A 100 -16.90 2.26 -2.06
C VAL A 100 -17.41 3.50 -2.78
N MET A 101 -16.49 4.28 -3.35
CA MET A 101 -16.82 5.49 -4.11
C MET A 101 -16.25 5.36 -5.53
N GLN A 102 -17.11 5.03 -6.50
CA GLN A 102 -16.71 4.95 -7.90
C GLN A 102 -16.27 6.33 -8.42
N GLY A 103 -15.18 6.37 -9.19
CA GLY A 103 -14.64 7.60 -9.78
C GLY A 103 -13.69 8.38 -8.88
N PHE A 104 -13.37 7.87 -7.69
CA PHE A 104 -12.41 8.46 -6.76
C PHE A 104 -11.20 7.53 -6.55
N LEU A 105 -10.06 8.12 -6.23
CA LEU A 105 -8.86 7.42 -5.79
C LEU A 105 -8.47 7.90 -4.39
N GLU A 106 -8.01 6.99 -3.55
CA GLU A 106 -7.45 7.32 -2.23
C GLU A 106 -6.03 7.86 -2.40
N ASP A 107 -5.76 9.05 -1.85
CA ASP A 107 -4.44 9.68 -1.84
C ASP A 107 -3.67 9.33 -0.55
N SER A 108 -2.36 9.54 -0.57
CA SER A 108 -1.52 9.36 0.60
C SER A 108 -1.86 10.35 1.70
N ASN A 109 -1.85 9.89 2.95
CA ASN A 109 -1.95 10.75 4.13
C ASN A 109 -0.63 11.44 4.51
N VAL A 110 0.40 11.38 3.65
CA VAL A 110 1.74 11.89 3.92
C VAL A 110 1.85 13.37 3.52
N ASN A 111 2.49 14.18 4.38
CA ASN A 111 2.82 15.57 4.08
C ASN A 111 4.28 15.71 3.59
N PRO A 112 4.52 16.04 2.31
CA PRO A 112 5.88 16.12 1.77
C PRO A 112 6.79 17.14 2.47
N ILE A 113 6.23 18.27 2.93
CA ILE A 113 7.01 19.34 3.58
C ILE A 113 7.53 18.86 4.93
N SER A 114 6.66 18.20 5.71
CA SER A 114 7.02 17.64 7.00
C SER A 114 8.06 16.53 6.87
N GLU A 115 7.94 15.67 5.85
CA GLU A 115 8.91 14.59 5.61
C GLU A 115 10.27 15.11 5.13
N MET A 116 10.31 16.14 4.27
CA MET A 116 11.56 16.79 3.91
C MET A 116 12.24 17.45 5.11
N ALA A 117 11.47 18.13 5.98
CA ALA A 117 12.01 18.70 7.21
C ALA A 117 12.60 17.62 8.13
N ARG A 118 11.93 16.46 8.26
CA ARG A 118 12.43 15.30 8.99
C ARG A 118 13.74 14.77 8.40
N MET A 119 13.84 14.63 7.07
CA MET A 119 15.08 14.22 6.42
C MET A 119 16.24 15.20 6.70
N ILE A 120 15.98 16.50 6.61
CA ILE A 120 16.98 17.53 6.93
C ILE A 120 17.43 17.44 8.39
N GLN A 121 16.50 17.20 9.33
CA GLN A 121 16.85 17.01 10.74
C GLN A 121 17.75 15.79 10.94
N VAL A 122 17.42 14.67 10.30
CA VAL A 122 18.23 13.44 10.33
C VAL A 122 19.62 13.72 9.76
N GLN A 123 19.73 14.38 8.59
CA GLN A 123 21.01 14.74 8.00
C GLN A 123 21.85 15.62 8.93
N ARG A 124 21.27 16.66 9.54
CA ARG A 124 21.99 17.50 10.50
C ARG A 124 22.44 16.74 11.74
N ALA A 125 21.64 15.80 12.23
CA ALA A 125 22.02 14.94 13.35
C ALA A 125 23.25 14.07 12.99
N TYR A 126 23.28 13.50 11.78
CA TYR A 126 24.45 12.78 11.27
C TYR A 126 25.67 13.68 11.12
N GLU A 127 25.54 14.88 10.52
CA GLU A 127 26.64 15.85 10.38
C GLU A 127 27.19 16.29 11.74
N SER A 128 26.31 16.51 12.72
CA SER A 128 26.71 16.85 14.08
C SER A 128 27.46 15.70 14.75
N GLY A 129 27.00 14.46 14.55
CA GLY A 129 27.69 13.25 15.03
C GLY A 129 29.08 13.09 14.41
N GLN A 130 29.23 13.30 13.10
CA GLN A 130 30.52 13.26 12.41
C GLN A 130 31.48 14.34 12.93
N LYS A 131 31.02 15.60 13.03
CA LYS A 131 31.83 16.70 13.59
C LYS A 131 32.26 16.44 15.02
N PHE A 132 31.43 15.75 15.82
CA PHE A 132 31.80 15.35 17.17
C PHE A 132 32.92 14.31 17.16
N LEU A 133 32.83 13.29 16.31
CA LEU A 133 33.88 12.28 16.13
C LEU A 133 35.20 12.89 15.65
N ASP A 134 35.15 13.79 14.66
CA ASP A 134 36.35 14.48 14.15
C ASP A 134 37.09 15.25 15.25
N ARG A 135 36.33 15.92 16.12
CA ARG A 135 36.88 16.66 17.28
C ARG A 135 37.46 15.72 18.33
N GLU A 136 36.83 14.58 18.57
CA GLU A 136 37.35 13.57 19.47
C GLU A 136 38.65 12.96 18.94
N ASP A 137 38.72 12.66 17.65
CA ASP A 137 39.94 12.17 16.99
C ASP A 137 41.07 13.21 17.06
N GLU A 138 40.76 14.49 16.84
CA GLU A 138 41.73 15.57 17.00
C GLU A 138 42.21 15.70 18.45
N ARG A 139 41.29 15.61 19.42
CA ARG A 139 41.62 15.60 20.86
C ARG A 139 42.56 14.46 21.20
N ILE A 140 42.29 13.24 20.74
CA ILE A 140 43.15 12.07 20.97
C ILE A 140 44.54 12.26 20.34
N ARG A 141 44.61 12.72 19.08
CA ARG A 141 45.88 12.99 18.40
C ARG A 141 46.74 14.00 19.16
N ASN A 142 46.14 15.07 19.67
CA ASN A 142 46.84 16.10 20.44
C ASN A 142 47.39 15.57 21.77
N VAL A 143 46.64 14.70 22.47
CA VAL A 143 47.12 14.03 23.70
C VAL A 143 48.33 13.14 23.42
N VAL A 144 48.26 12.32 22.37
CA VAL A 144 49.37 11.43 21.96
C VAL A 144 50.63 12.24 21.63
N GLN A 145 50.50 13.33 20.87
CA GLN A 145 51.63 14.19 20.53
C GLN A 145 52.27 14.83 21.77
N THR A 146 51.47 15.27 22.73
CA THR A 146 51.94 15.92 23.96
C THR A 146 52.67 14.93 24.87
N LEU A 147 52.19 13.69 24.99
CA LEU A 147 52.80 12.65 25.83
C LEU A 147 54.05 12.00 25.21
N SER A 148 54.20 12.05 23.88
CA SER A 148 55.37 11.48 23.20
C SER A 148 56.63 12.36 23.24
N ARG A 149 56.50 13.59 23.77
CA ARG A 149 57.56 14.59 23.87
C ARG A 149 58.08 14.67 25.30
#